data_AF-A0A963KQN6-F1
#
_entry.id   AF-A0A963KQN6-F1
#
_cell.length_a   1.000
_cell.length_b   1.000
_cell.length_c   1.000
_cell.angle_alpha   90.00
_cell.angle_beta   90.00
_cell.angle_gamma   90.00
#
_symmetry.space_group_name_H-M   'P 1'
#
loop_
_entity.id
_entity.type
_entity.pdbx_description
1 polymer ?
#
loop_
_entity_poly.entity_id
_entity_poly.type
_entity_poly.pdbx_seq_one_letter_code
_entity_poly.pdbx_strand_id
1 'polypeptide(L)'
;VAHAASMGANAEKASGIGDLEAKIIAARDRDVPSVIVIDTTAVPGTGAGGHWWDVAVPQTGGPSRLEKAREHYQSMKAKQHIVN
;
A
#
# COMPACT_ATOMS: atom_id res chain seq x y z
N VAL A 1 2.75 -1.78 -16.16
CA VAL A 1 2.25 -2.85 -17.05
C VAL A 1 3.36 -3.86 -17.39
N ALA A 2 4.41 -3.46 -18.12
CA ALA A 2 5.45 -4.38 -18.62
C ALA A 2 6.10 -5.28 -17.56
N HIS A 3 6.38 -4.77 -16.36
CA HIS A 3 6.96 -5.57 -15.28
C HIS A 3 6.07 -6.77 -14.90
N ALA A 4 4.78 -6.54 -14.64
CA ALA A 4 3.85 -7.63 -14.33
C ALA A 4 3.71 -8.62 -15.49
N ALA A 5 3.68 -8.13 -16.74
CA ALA A 5 3.67 -8.99 -17.93
C ALA A 5 4.91 -9.89 -18.00
N SER A 6 6.10 -9.36 -17.68
CA SER A 6 7.35 -10.16 -17.67
C SER A 6 7.36 -11.26 -16.60
N MET A 7 6.51 -11.18 -15.58
CA MET A 7 6.32 -12.22 -14.58
C MET A 7 5.21 -13.24 -14.95
N GLY A 8 4.66 -13.16 -16.16
CA GLY A 8 3.62 -14.08 -16.64
C GLY A 8 2.19 -13.68 -16.29
N ALA A 9 1.97 -12.48 -15.75
CA ALA A 9 0.61 -11.97 -15.53
C ALA A 9 0.00 -11.41 -16.83
N ASN A 10 -1.32 -11.51 -16.97
CA ASN A 10 -2.05 -10.69 -17.93
C ASN A 10 -2.12 -9.25 -17.37
N ALA A 11 -1.28 -8.36 -17.88
CA ALA A 11 -1.18 -7.00 -17.40
C ALA A 11 -1.70 -5.99 -18.43
N GLU A 12 -2.63 -5.15 -18.01
CA GLU A 12 -3.26 -4.12 -18.83
C GLU A 12 -3.50 -2.85 -18.01
N LYS A 13 -3.74 -1.71 -18.68
CA LYS A 13 -4.00 -0.43 -18.02
C LYS A 13 -5.45 -0.02 -18.24
N ALA A 14 -6.13 0.43 -17.19
CA ALA A 14 -7.46 1.00 -17.28
C ALA A 14 -7.38 2.48 -17.69
N SER A 15 -8.22 2.88 -18.64
CA SER A 15 -8.36 4.27 -19.10
C SER A 15 -9.31 5.10 -18.24
N GLY A 16 -10.12 4.46 -17.40
CA GLY A 16 -11.10 5.09 -16.53
C GLY A 16 -11.98 4.05 -15.83
N ILE A 17 -13.02 4.50 -15.12
CA ILE A 17 -13.87 3.63 -14.27
C ILE A 17 -14.60 2.56 -15.09
N GLY A 18 -15.30 2.93 -16.17
CA GLY A 18 -16.04 1.94 -16.97
C GLY A 18 -15.14 0.88 -17.63
N ASP A 19 -13.94 1.29 -18.06
CA ASP A 19 -12.94 0.37 -18.60
C ASP A 19 -12.35 -0.55 -17.51
N LEU A 20 -12.14 -0.01 -16.30
CA LEU A 20 -11.75 -0.81 -15.13
C LEU A 20 -12.80 -1.88 -14.80
N GLU A 21 -14.09 -1.52 -14.77
CA GLU A 21 -15.19 -2.45 -14.50
C GLU A 21 -15.22 -3.58 -15.54
N ALA A 22 -15.12 -3.24 -16.82
CA ALA A 22 -15.08 -4.22 -17.90
C ALA A 22 -13.89 -5.18 -17.77
N LYS A 23 -12.69 -4.64 -17.47
CA LYS A 23 -11.47 -5.43 -17.28
C LYS A 23 -11.54 -6.35 -16.06
N ILE A 24 -12.16 -5.91 -14.97
CA ILE A 24 -12.37 -6.75 -13.78
C ILE A 24 -13.25 -7.97 -14.12
N ILE A 25 -14.30 -7.77 -14.91
CA ILE A 25 -15.17 -8.87 -15.35
C ILE A 25 -14.37 -9.84 -16.23
N ALA A 26 -13.68 -9.33 -17.25
CA ALA A 26 -12.87 -10.13 -18.16
C ALA A 26 -11.69 -10.85 -17.49
N ALA A 27 -11.19 -10.34 -16.38
CA ALA A 27 -10.09 -10.95 -15.63
C ALA A 27 -10.48 -12.25 -14.93
N ARG A 28 -11.76 -12.46 -14.62
CA ARG A 28 -12.25 -13.63 -13.86
C ARG A 28 -12.14 -14.94 -14.62
N ASP A 29 -12.21 -14.88 -15.95
CA ASP A 29 -12.20 -16.06 -16.81
C ASP A 29 -10.77 -16.48 -17.22
N ARG A 30 -9.73 -15.84 -16.67
CA ARG A 30 -8.34 -16.07 -17.06
C ARG A 30 -7.67 -17.07 -16.11
N ASP A 31 -6.93 -18.00 -16.70
CA ASP A 31 -6.14 -19.00 -15.95
C ASP A 31 -4.83 -18.45 -15.38
N VAL A 32 -4.52 -17.17 -15.61
CA VAL A 32 -3.29 -16.49 -15.16
C VAL A 32 -3.62 -15.25 -14.33
N PRO A 33 -2.73 -14.86 -13.38
CA PRO A 33 -2.92 -13.64 -12.60
C PRO A 33 -3.17 -12.43 -13.49
N SER A 34 -4.16 -11.61 -13.15
CA SER A 34 -4.47 -10.38 -13.86
C SER A 34 -4.00 -9.16 -13.06
N VAL A 35 -3.32 -8.24 -13.73
CA VAL A 35 -2.86 -6.97 -13.17
C VAL A 35 -3.46 -5.82 -13.98
N ILE A 36 -4.40 -5.10 -13.39
CA ILE A 36 -5.02 -3.91 -13.99
C ILE A 36 -4.37 -2.69 -13.37
N VAL A 37 -3.57 -1.97 -14.15
CA VAL A 37 -2.89 -0.75 -13.74
C VAL A 37 -3.86 0.42 -13.82
N ILE A 38 -3.98 1.16 -12.73
CA ILE A 38 -4.78 2.38 -12.63
C ILE A 38 -3.81 3.53 -12.41
N ASP A 39 -3.85 4.54 -13.28
CA ASP A 39 -3.15 5.78 -13.00
C ASP A 39 -3.92 6.54 -11.94
N THR A 40 -3.29 6.70 -10.78
CA THR A 40 -3.79 7.57 -9.72
C THR A 40 -2.95 8.83 -9.68
N THR A 41 -3.60 9.99 -9.63
CA THR A 41 -2.90 11.23 -9.30
C THR A 41 -2.43 11.12 -7.85
N ALA A 42 -1.12 11.20 -7.62
CA ALA A 42 -0.58 11.43 -6.30
C ALA A 42 -0.92 12.87 -5.90
N VAL A 43 -2.14 13.11 -5.44
CA VAL A 43 -2.40 14.31 -4.64
C VAL A 43 -1.47 14.17 -3.43
N PRO A 44 -0.68 15.18 -3.04
CA PRO A 44 0.08 15.11 -1.81
C PRO A 44 -0.94 14.86 -0.69
N GLY A 45 -0.98 13.65 -0.14
CA GLY A 45 -1.95 13.29 0.89
C GLY A 45 -1.84 14.27 2.04
N THR A 46 -2.95 14.89 2.48
CA THR A 46 -3.13 15.81 3.63
C THR A 46 -2.01 16.81 3.99
N GLY A 47 -0.96 17.00 3.19
CA GLY A 47 0.29 17.63 3.62
C GLY A 47 1.12 16.81 4.63
N ALA A 48 0.71 15.58 4.97
CA ALA A 48 1.46 14.70 5.86
C ALA A 48 2.48 13.89 5.05
N GLY A 49 3.43 14.58 4.42
CA GLY A 49 4.59 13.92 3.81
C GLY A 49 5.34 13.11 4.87
N GLY A 50 5.55 11.82 4.62
CA GLY A 50 6.22 10.88 5.52
C GLY A 50 5.60 9.48 5.51
N HIS A 51 6.05 8.62 6.42
CA HIS A 51 5.52 7.27 6.66
C HIS A 51 4.09 7.30 7.22
N TRP A 52 3.09 7.80 6.47
CA TRP A 52 1.69 7.84 6.93
C TRP A 52 1.10 6.44 7.16
N TRP A 53 1.80 5.40 6.69
CA TRP A 53 1.58 3.98 6.96
C TRP A 53 2.37 3.43 8.17
N ASP A 54 2.88 4.28 9.06
CA ASP A 54 3.48 3.85 10.32
C ASP A 54 2.44 3.08 11.16
N VAL A 55 2.71 1.79 11.41
CA VAL A 55 1.85 0.94 12.24
C VAL A 55 2.35 1.02 13.68
N ALA A 56 1.92 2.05 14.39
CA ALA A 56 2.32 2.29 15.77
C ALA A 56 1.82 1.19 16.74
N VAL A 57 2.53 1.01 17.85
CA VAL A 57 2.07 0.14 18.95
C VAL A 57 0.88 0.81 19.65
N PRO A 58 -0.24 0.09 19.90
CA PRO A 58 -1.41 0.67 20.56
C PRO A 58 -1.09 1.33 21.90
N GLN A 59 -1.67 2.52 22.13
CA GLN A 59 -1.46 3.28 23.37
C GLN A 59 -2.15 2.65 24.59
N THR A 60 -3.27 1.94 24.38
CA THR A 60 -4.06 1.32 25.46
C THR A 60 -4.60 -0.04 25.02
N GLY A 61 -4.99 -0.89 25.98
CA GLY A 61 -5.74 -2.12 25.70
C GLY A 61 -4.94 -3.41 25.57
N GLY A 62 -3.67 -3.44 25.99
CA GLY A 62 -2.82 -4.64 25.92
C GLY A 62 -2.19 -5.08 27.25
N PRO A 63 -1.76 -6.36 27.37
CA PRO A 63 -0.96 -6.82 28.50
C PRO A 63 0.38 -6.05 28.60
N SER A 64 1.11 -6.20 29.70
CA SER A 64 2.39 -5.51 29.97
C SER A 64 3.44 -5.60 28.84
N ARG A 65 3.35 -6.61 27.97
CA ARG A 65 4.15 -6.74 26.75
C ARG A 65 3.95 -5.58 25.77
N LEU A 66 2.72 -5.04 25.64
CA LEU A 66 2.44 -3.91 24.76
C LEU A 66 3.05 -2.61 25.27
N GLU A 67 3.04 -2.36 26.58
CA GLU A 67 3.72 -1.18 27.14
C GLU A 67 5.22 -1.21 26.86
N LYS A 68 5.88 -2.37 27.07
CA LYS A 68 7.29 -2.55 26.74
C LYS A 68 7.56 -2.36 25.24
N ALA A 69 6.69 -2.89 24.38
CA ALA A 69 6.81 -2.71 22.93
C ALA A 69 6.64 -1.23 22.53
N ARG A 70 5.73 -0.51 23.20
CA ARG A 70 5.49 0.92 22.99
C ARG A 70 6.67 1.76 23.45
N GLU A 71 7.22 1.50 24.63
CA GLU A 71 8.44 2.17 25.12
C GLU A 71 9.61 1.99 24.15
N HIS A 72 9.82 0.75 23.68
CA HIS A 72 10.84 0.44 22.69
C HIS A 72 10.60 1.18 21.37
N TYR A 73 9.37 1.13 20.84
CA TYR A 73 8.97 1.83 19.62
C TYR A 73 9.23 3.34 19.73
N GLN A 74 8.84 3.99 20.83
CA GLN A 74 9.09 5.43 21.04
C GLN A 74 10.58 5.76 21.10
N SER A 75 11.39 4.90 21.74
CA SER A 75 12.85 5.09 21.82
C SER A 75 13.54 5.00 20.45
N MET A 76 13.01 4.18 19.54
CA MET A 76 13.56 3.99 18.19
C MET A 76 13.06 5.07 17.24
N LYS A 77 11.79 5.49 17.37
CA LYS A 77 11.24 6.61 16.60
C LYS A 77 12.03 7.91 16.84
N ALA A 78 12.44 8.17 18.08
CA ALA A 78 13.29 9.33 18.41
C ALA A 78 14.68 9.29 17.74
N LYS A 79 15.16 8.12 17.30
CA LYS A 79 16.46 7.93 16.64
C LYS A 79 16.34 7.85 15.11
N GLN A 80 15.12 7.88 14.58
CA GLN A 80 14.90 7.78 13.14
C GLN A 80 15.43 9.03 12.44
N HIS A 81 16.36 8.84 11.49
CA HIS A 81 16.75 9.91 10.57
C HIS A 81 15.66 10.09 9.52
N ILE A 82 14.79 11.06 9.77
CA ILE A 82 13.81 11.57 8.81
C ILE A 82 14.54 12.58 7.91
N VAL A 83 15.30 12.04 6.94
CA VAL A 83 15.93 12.85 5.91
C VAL A 83 14.86 13.21 4.88
N ASN A 84 14.68 14.50 4.63
CA ASN A 84 14.11 15.04 3.40
C ASN A 84 15.26 15.51 2.50
#